data_AF-A0A9D8ENK9-F1
#
_entry.id   AF-A0A9D8ENK9-F1
#
_cell.length_a   1.000
_cell.length_b   1.000
_cell.length_c   1.000
_cell.angle_alpha   90.00
_cell.angle_beta   90.00
_cell.angle_gamma   90.00
#
_symmetry.space_group_name_H-M   'P 1'
#
loop_
_entity.id
_entity.type
_entity.pdbx_description
1 polymer ?
#
loop_
_entity_poly.entity_id
_entity_poly.type
_entity_poly.pdbx_seq_one_letter_code
_entity_poly.pdbx_strand_id
1 'polypeptide(L)'
;MLLNNKIKIIQVINPENGKAIGKPFFAADPSGVEIGELVAYEESFQATWAFENHMVPVDRAITAIIDSLNIEERELKADGTG
;
A
#
# COMPACT_ATOMS: atom_id res chain seq x y z
N MET A 1 7.78 -15.65 -16.52
CA MET A 1 6.83 -16.63 -15.94
C MET A 1 6.45 -16.11 -14.57
N LEU A 2 5.20 -15.68 -14.36
CA LEU A 2 4.71 -15.28 -13.03
C LEU A 2 4.43 -16.57 -12.24
N LEU A 3 5.45 -17.09 -11.56
CA LEU A 3 5.32 -18.26 -10.68
C LEU A 3 4.59 -17.81 -9.40
N ASN A 4 3.42 -18.40 -9.13
CA ASN A 4 2.68 -18.37 -7.85
C ASN A 4 2.30 -17.04 -7.19
N ASN A 5 2.59 -15.88 -7.78
CA ASN A 5 2.22 -14.60 -7.18
C ASN A 5 0.70 -14.42 -7.20
N LYS A 6 0.07 -14.49 -6.03
CA LYS A 6 -1.36 -14.21 -5.88
C LYS A 6 -1.56 -12.73 -6.22
N ILE A 7 -2.44 -12.43 -7.16
CA ILE A 7 -2.81 -11.05 -7.48
C ILE A 7 -3.97 -10.66 -6.58
N LYS A 8 -3.87 -9.51 -5.92
CA LYS A 8 -4.90 -8.97 -5.02
C LYS A 8 -5.42 -7.64 -5.53
N ILE A 9 -6.66 -7.31 -5.17
CA ILE A 9 -7.24 -5.99 -5.39
C ILE A 9 -6.96 -5.15 -4.14
N ILE A 10 -6.29 -4.03 -4.33
CA ILE A 10 -5.94 -3.09 -3.26
C ILE A 10 -6.73 -1.79 -3.47
N GLN A 11 -7.37 -1.32 -2.40
CA GLN A 11 -8.02 -0.02 -2.33
C GLN A 11 -7.18 0.88 -1.43
N VAL A 12 -6.64 1.97 -1.97
CA VAL A 12 -5.92 2.96 -1.17
C VAL A 12 -6.90 3.61 -0.21
N ILE A 13 -6.48 3.82 1.04
CA ILE A 13 -7.25 4.53 2.06
C ILE A 13 -6.48 5.75 2.56
N ASN A 14 -7.21 6.78 3.00
CA ASN A 14 -6.62 7.87 3.76
C ASN A 14 -6.35 7.37 5.18
N PRO A 15 -5.10 7.43 5.69
CA PRO A 15 -4.80 6.98 7.04
C PRO A 15 -5.56 7.78 8.11
N GLU A 16 -5.83 9.07 7.90
CA GLU A 16 -6.45 9.96 8.90
C GLU A 16 -7.94 9.68 9.13
N ASN A 17 -8.67 9.28 8.09
CA ASN A 17 -10.13 9.13 8.16
C ASN A 17 -10.65 7.78 7.67
N GLY A 18 -9.76 6.87 7.25
CA GLY A 18 -10.08 5.53 6.77
C GLY A 18 -10.86 5.47 5.46
N LYS A 19 -11.10 6.61 4.79
CA LYS A 19 -11.89 6.62 3.55
C LYS A 19 -11.05 6.19 2.36
N ALA A 20 -11.68 5.44 1.46
CA ALA A 20 -11.09 5.06 0.19
C ALA A 20 -10.68 6.29 -0.63
N ILE A 21 -9.46 6.27 -1.17
CA ILE A 21 -8.91 7.27 -2.08
C ILE A 21 -8.81 6.66 -3.47
N GLY A 22 -9.33 7.35 -4.48
CA GLY A 22 -9.13 6.98 -5.89
C GLY A 22 -9.77 5.65 -6.27
N LYS A 23 -9.20 5.00 -7.29
CA LYS A 23 -9.69 3.72 -7.83
C LYS A 23 -8.83 2.57 -7.29
N PRO A 24 -9.44 1.40 -7.04
CA PRO A 24 -8.68 0.22 -6.67
C PRO A 24 -7.81 -0.25 -7.85
N PHE A 25 -6.73 -0.96 -7.54
CA PHE A 25 -5.82 -1.52 -8.52
C PHE A 25 -5.38 -2.94 -8.15
N PHE A 26 -4.73 -3.62 -9.09
CA PHE A 26 -4.13 -4.93 -8.87
C PHE A 26 -2.69 -4.78 -8.37
N ALA A 27 -2.34 -5.56 -7.36
CA ALA A 27 -0.98 -5.69 -6.86
C ALA A 27 -0.60 -7.16 -6.70
N ALA A 28 0.66 -7.47 -6.91
CA ALA A 28 1.20 -8.80 -6.62
C ALA A 28 1.43 -8.95 -5.11
N ASP A 29 1.08 -10.12 -4.57
CA ASP A 29 1.18 -10.44 -3.15
C ASP A 29 2.21 -11.56 -2.92
N PRO A 30 3.47 -11.21 -2.60
CA PRO A 30 4.46 -12.18 -2.13
C PRO A 30 4.28 -12.55 -0.65
N SER A 31 3.60 -11.71 0.13
CA SER A 31 3.54 -11.80 1.61
C SER A 31 2.41 -12.69 2.12
N GLY A 32 1.44 -13.03 1.28
CA GLY A 32 0.31 -13.90 1.64
C GLY A 32 -0.77 -13.18 2.44
N VAL A 33 -1.09 -11.95 2.05
CA VAL A 33 -2.05 -11.07 2.73
C VAL A 33 -3.49 -11.58 2.63
N GLU A 34 -4.23 -11.48 3.72
CA GLU A 34 -5.64 -11.81 3.82
C GLU A 34 -6.56 -10.60 3.60
N ILE A 35 -7.84 -10.87 3.31
CA ILE A 35 -8.81 -9.81 3.05
C ILE A 35 -9.05 -9.00 4.32
N GLY A 36 -8.91 -7.66 4.22
CA GLY A 36 -9.18 -6.72 5.30
C GLY A 36 -7.94 -6.25 6.06
N GLU A 37 -6.76 -6.79 5.74
CA GLU A 37 -5.49 -6.31 6.31
C GLU A 37 -5.06 -4.97 5.69
N LEU A 38 -4.41 -4.15 6.50
CA LEU A 38 -3.74 -2.94 6.02
C LEU A 38 -2.37 -3.32 5.47
N VAL A 39 -2.02 -2.76 4.32
CA VAL A 39 -0.76 -3.07 3.65
C VAL A 39 -0.05 -1.83 3.14
N ALA A 40 1.27 -1.92 3.09
CA ALA A 40 2.09 -1.02 2.28
C ALA A 40 2.33 -1.67 0.92
N TYR A 41 2.34 -0.85 -0.13
CA TYR A 41 2.65 -1.28 -1.48
C TYR A 41 3.66 -0.33 -2.10
N GLU A 42 4.46 -0.87 -3.01
CA GLU A 42 5.37 -0.11 -3.85
C GLU A 42 4.92 -0.17 -5.31
N GLU A 43 5.30 0.83 -6.10
CA GLU A 43 4.98 0.93 -7.51
C GLU A 43 6.22 1.04 -8.42
N SER A 44 6.03 0.81 -9.71
CA SER A 44 7.05 0.86 -10.74
C SER A 44 8.21 -0.10 -10.42
N PHE A 45 9.45 0.32 -10.65
CA PHE A 45 10.65 -0.49 -10.43
C PHE A 45 10.77 -1.03 -9.00
N GLN A 46 10.31 -0.27 -7.99
CA GLN A 46 10.42 -0.66 -6.58
C GLN A 46 9.53 -1.86 -6.23
N ALA A 47 8.44 -2.08 -6.97
CA ALA A 47 7.58 -3.25 -6.80
C ALA A 47 8.36 -4.58 -7.00
N THR A 48 9.43 -4.56 -7.81
CA THR A 48 10.24 -5.77 -8.06
C THR A 48 11.06 -6.20 -6.84
N TRP A 49 11.32 -5.29 -5.89
CA TRP A 49 12.09 -5.59 -4.67
C TRP A 49 11.30 -6.36 -3.63
N ALA A 50 9.98 -6.47 -3.80
CA ALA A 50 9.13 -7.31 -2.94
C ALA A 50 9.37 -8.82 -3.16
N PHE A 51 10.13 -9.20 -4.20
CA PHE A 51 10.40 -10.59 -4.57
C PHE A 51 11.88 -10.91 -4.39
N GLU A 52 12.20 -12.16 -4.04
CA GLU A 52 13.60 -12.62 -4.01
C GLU A 52 14.29 -12.50 -5.38
N ASN A 53 13.52 -12.59 -6.46
CA ASN A 53 13.99 -12.38 -7.82
C ASN A 53 13.50 -11.03 -8.34
N HIS A 54 14.40 -10.05 -8.44
CA HIS A 54 14.07 -8.70 -8.91
C HIS A 54 13.72 -8.61 -10.42
N MET A 55 13.74 -9.72 -11.15
CA MET A 55 13.36 -9.78 -12.58
C MET A 55 11.87 -10.12 -12.78
N VAL A 56 11.05 -10.03 -11.72
CA VAL A 56 9.61 -10.25 -11.81
C VAL A 56 8.95 -9.04 -12.50
N PRO A 57 8.20 -9.23 -13.61
CA PRO A 57 7.61 -8.14 -14.37
C PRO A 57 6.31 -7.66 -13.70
N VAL A 58 6.44 -6.95 -12.58
CA VAL A 58 5.32 -6.34 -11.84
C VAL A 58 5.51 -4.84 -11.72
N ASP A 59 4.42 -4.10 -11.78
CA ASP A 59 4.38 -2.64 -11.63
C ASP A 59 3.84 -2.21 -10.26
N ARG A 60 3.22 -3.13 -9.50
CA ARG A 60 2.77 -2.93 -8.12
C ARG A 60 2.89 -4.21 -7.31
N ALA A 61 3.42 -4.10 -6.10
CA ALA A 61 3.56 -5.23 -5.20
C ALA A 61 3.34 -4.80 -3.75
N ILE A 62 2.73 -5.69 -2.98
CA ILE A 62 2.62 -5.56 -1.52
C ILE A 62 4.01 -5.82 -0.93
N THR A 63 4.48 -4.90 -0.10
CA THR A 63 5.81 -4.96 0.52
C THR A 63 5.76 -5.21 2.02
N ALA A 64 4.67 -4.83 2.69
CA ALA A 64 4.49 -5.06 4.12
C ALA A 64 3.02 -5.17 4.53
N ILE A 65 2.77 -5.90 5.61
CA ILE A 65 1.51 -5.89 6.36
C ILE A 65 1.67 -4.89 7.51
N ILE A 66 0.69 -4.01 7.68
CA ILE A 66 0.70 -2.95 8.67
C ILE A 66 -0.07 -3.43 9.90
N ASP A 67 0.64 -3.58 11.02
CA ASP A 67 0.06 -3.96 12.32
C ASP A 67 -0.57 -2.75 13.04
N SER A 68 0.10 -1.60 12.98
CA SER A 68 -0.41 -0.35 13.59
C SER A 68 0.05 0.89 12.82
N LEU A 69 -0.78 1.93 12.84
CA LEU A 69 -0.49 3.25 12.30
C LEU A 69 -0.54 4.27 13.44
N ASN A 70 0.54 5.04 13.60
CA ASN A 70 0.58 6.16 14.53
C ASN A 70 0.49 7.46 13.72
N ILE A 71 -0.61 8.20 13.89
CA ILE A 71 -0.88 9.44 13.15
C ILE A 71 -0.78 10.59 14.13
N GLU A 72 0.20 11.47 13.93
CA GLU A 72 0.32 12.69 14.72
C GLU A 72 -0.73 13.71 14.26
N GLU A 73 -1.61 14.15 15.15
CA GLU A 73 -2.54 15.24 14.87
C GLU A 73 -1.75 16.55 14.70
N ARG A 74 -1.70 17.07 13.48
CA ARG A 74 -1.11 18.38 13.21
C ARG A 74 -2.14 19.45 13.56
N GLU A 75 -1.97 20.14 14.69
CA GLU A 75 -2.77 21.33 15.01
C GLU A 75 -2.58 22.37 13.91
N LEU A 76 -3.62 22.58 13.09
CA LEU A 76 -3.71 23.72 12.20
C LEU A 76 -3.88 24.97 13.08
N LYS A 77 -2.76 25.65 13.38
CA LYS A 77 -2.83 27.01 13.93
C LYS A 77 -3.48 27.90 12.88
N ALA A 78 -4.76 28.22 13.09
CA ALA A 78 -5.40 29.33 12.42
C ALA A 78 -4.62 30.60 12.78
N ASP A 79 -3.98 31.20 11.79
CA ASP A 79 -3.36 32.50 11.90
C ASP A 79 -4.45 33.55 12.05
N GLY A 80 -4.80 33.83 13.31
CA GLY A 80 -5.58 34.99 13.67
C GLY A 80 -4.80 36.27 13.34
N THR A 81 -5.05 36.85 12.17
CA THR A 81 -4.92 38.30 11.96
C THR A 81 -6.32 38.88 11.80
N GLY A 82 -6.87 39.32 12.94
CA GLY A 82 -7.96 40.32 13.00
C GLY A 82 -7.39 41.72 13.18
#